data_AF-A0A7J4IA30-F1
#
_entry.id   AF-A0A7J4IA30-F1
#
_cell.length_a   1.000
_cell.length_b   1.000
_cell.length_c   1.000
_cell.angle_alpha   90.00
_cell.angle_beta   90.00
_cell.angle_gamma   90.00
#
_symmetry.space_group_name_H-M   'P 1'
#
loop_
_entity.id
_entity.type
_entity.pdbx_description
1 polymer ?
#
loop_
_entity_poly.entity_id
_entity_poly.type
_entity_poly.pdbx_seq_one_letter_code
_entity_poly.pdbx_strand_id
1 'polypeptide(L)'
;AEVVAYSWLSTLPSGTKVFTFSNPDQVLAYGAFSCGWCEPEYGMKKRFSNVTAEELHGFMGQNGYDYAVVGGIEARGFGVNATMRLVQELASSGMFSIAYENEAAIFFRAG
;
A
#
# COMPACT_ATOMS: atom_id res chain seq x y z
N ALA A 1 -11.04 11.42 7.49
CA ALA A 1 -9.60 11.10 7.50
C ALA A 1 -9.19 10.30 6.26
N GLU A 2 -9.81 9.15 5.95
CA GLU A 2 -9.42 8.33 4.78
C GLU A 2 -9.56 9.04 3.42
N VAL A 3 -10.66 9.77 3.19
CA VAL A 3 -10.84 10.59 1.98
C VAL A 3 -9.67 11.57 1.79
N VAL A 4 -9.22 12.20 2.87
CA VAL A 4 -8.08 13.14 2.83
C VAL A 4 -6.80 12.39 2.49
N ALA A 5 -6.59 11.19 3.03
CA ALA A 5 -5.39 10.40 2.74
C ALA A 5 -5.30 10.03 1.26
N TYR A 6 -6.39 9.51 0.69
CA TYR A 6 -6.41 9.10 -0.70
C TYR A 6 -6.46 10.28 -1.68
N SER A 7 -6.93 11.48 -1.26
CA SER A 7 -6.88 12.69 -2.09
C SER A 7 -5.46 13.10 -2.48
N TRP A 8 -4.44 12.70 -1.71
CA TRP A 8 -3.04 12.90 -2.08
C TRP A 8 -2.68 12.22 -3.40
N LEU A 9 -3.32 11.09 -3.75
CA LEU A 9 -3.09 10.40 -5.01
C LEU A 9 -3.39 11.27 -6.24
N SER A 10 -4.33 12.21 -6.13
CA SER A 10 -4.63 13.17 -7.22
C SER A 10 -3.51 14.18 -7.48
N THR A 11 -2.48 14.23 -6.63
CA THR A 11 -1.28 15.04 -6.87
C THR A 11 -0.23 14.31 -7.70
N LEU A 12 -0.39 13.00 -7.90
CA LEU A 12 0.51 12.15 -8.69
C LEU A 12 0.08 12.11 -10.17
N PRO A 13 0.99 11.75 -11.09
CA PRO A 13 0.63 11.49 -12.48
C PRO A 13 -0.49 10.45 -12.61
N SER A 14 -1.41 10.66 -13.54
CA SER A 14 -2.48 9.69 -13.82
C SER A 14 -1.89 8.33 -14.18
N GLY A 15 -2.47 7.27 -13.63
CA GLY A 15 -2.04 5.90 -13.85
C GLY A 15 -0.82 5.46 -13.02
N THR A 16 -0.31 6.29 -12.10
CA THR A 16 0.69 5.88 -11.11
C THR A 16 0.23 4.60 -10.40
N LYS A 17 1.13 3.61 -10.31
CA LYS A 17 0.78 2.29 -9.79
C LYS A 17 0.93 2.27 -8.27
N VAL A 18 -0.18 2.05 -7.57
CA VAL A 18 -0.24 1.99 -6.10
C VAL A 18 -0.77 0.63 -5.68
N PHE A 19 0.03 -0.10 -4.92
CA PHE A 19 -0.36 -1.36 -4.32
C PHE A 19 -1.16 -1.11 -3.04
N THR A 20 -2.27 -1.83 -2.88
CA THR A 20 -3.02 -1.92 -1.62
C THR A 20 -3.29 -3.38 -1.32
N PHE A 21 -3.23 -3.74 -0.04
CA PHE A 21 -3.62 -5.08 0.40
C PHE A 21 -5.14 -5.27 0.43
N SER A 22 -5.89 -4.18 0.31
CA SER A 22 -7.35 -4.15 0.39
C SER A 22 -7.98 -4.01 -1.00
N ASN A 23 -9.25 -3.59 -1.05
CA ASN A 23 -9.94 -3.27 -2.29
C ASN A 23 -9.27 -2.07 -2.99
N PRO A 24 -8.95 -2.14 -4.31
CA PRO A 24 -8.34 -1.03 -5.05
C PRO A 24 -9.26 0.17 -5.32
N ASP A 25 -10.57 0.10 -5.03
CA ASP A 25 -11.55 1.13 -5.42
C ASP A 25 -11.13 2.54 -4.99
N GLN A 26 -10.58 2.71 -3.78
CA GLN A 26 -10.09 4.02 -3.32
C GLN A 26 -8.88 4.51 -4.12
N VAL A 27 -7.99 3.63 -4.55
CA VAL A 27 -6.86 4.00 -5.40
C VAL A 27 -7.36 4.44 -6.78
N LEU A 28 -8.25 3.63 -7.37
CA LEU A 28 -8.80 3.87 -8.71
C LEU A 28 -9.63 5.17 -8.76
N ALA A 29 -10.38 5.48 -7.71
CA ALA A 29 -11.22 6.67 -7.62
C ALA A 29 -10.43 7.99 -7.75
N TYR A 30 -9.13 8.00 -7.44
CA TYR A 30 -8.26 9.18 -7.52
C TYR A 30 -7.30 9.15 -8.72
N GLY A 31 -7.55 8.30 -9.73
CA GLY A 31 -6.80 8.28 -10.99
C GLY A 31 -5.48 7.52 -10.95
N ALA A 32 -5.18 6.84 -9.85
CA ALA A 32 -4.07 5.90 -9.74
C ALA A 32 -4.49 4.50 -10.23
N PHE A 33 -3.52 3.62 -10.46
CA PHE A 33 -3.73 2.24 -10.87
C PHE A 33 -3.44 1.28 -9.73
N SER A 34 -4.34 0.34 -9.50
CA SER A 34 -4.08 -0.84 -8.68
C SER A 34 -4.85 -1.99 -9.29
N CYS A 35 -4.22 -3.15 -9.51
CA CYS A 35 -4.98 -4.28 -9.99
C CYS A 35 -5.74 -4.94 -8.80
N GLY A 36 -7.01 -5.24 -9.06
CA GLY A 36 -7.91 -5.84 -8.08
C GLY A 36 -7.97 -7.36 -8.17
N TRP A 37 -7.64 -7.90 -9.34
CA TRP A 37 -7.97 -9.27 -9.76
C TRP A 37 -6.77 -10.00 -10.38
N CYS A 38 -5.57 -9.42 -10.33
CA CYS A 38 -4.37 -10.07 -10.85
C CYS A 38 -3.92 -11.14 -9.85
N GLU A 39 -3.63 -12.35 -10.34
CA GLU A 39 -3.20 -13.47 -9.49
C GLU A 39 -2.02 -13.15 -8.56
N PRO A 40 -0.96 -12.42 -8.99
CA PRO A 40 0.16 -12.08 -8.12
C PRO A 40 -0.26 -11.25 -6.90
N GLU A 41 -1.17 -10.30 -7.09
CA GLU A 41 -1.65 -9.44 -6.01
C GLU A 41 -2.55 -10.20 -5.06
N TYR A 42 -3.40 -11.08 -5.58
CA TYR A 42 -4.23 -11.92 -4.73
C TYR A 42 -3.39 -12.80 -3.80
N GLY A 43 -2.28 -13.35 -4.33
CA GLY A 43 -1.28 -14.07 -3.53
C GLY A 43 -0.67 -13.18 -2.45
N MET A 44 -0.24 -11.97 -2.80
CA MET A 44 0.36 -11.04 -1.84
C MET A 44 -0.65 -10.58 -0.76
N LYS A 45 -1.89 -10.29 -1.14
CA LYS A 45 -2.99 -9.89 -0.23
C LYS A 45 -3.23 -10.91 0.87
N LYS A 46 -3.25 -12.20 0.52
CA LYS A 46 -3.41 -13.30 1.49
C LYS A 46 -2.26 -13.39 2.50
N ARG A 47 -1.09 -12.85 2.16
CA ARG A 47 0.10 -12.90 2.99
C ARG A 47 0.28 -11.68 3.88
N PHE A 48 -0.66 -10.73 3.91
CA PHE A 48 -0.57 -9.50 4.72
C PHE A 48 -0.01 -9.73 6.13
N SER A 49 -0.54 -10.74 6.83
CA SER A 49 -0.15 -11.05 8.20
C SER A 49 1.22 -11.71 8.36
N ASN A 50 2.01 -11.91 7.30
CA ASN A 50 3.36 -12.49 7.37
C ASN A 50 4.31 -11.91 6.32
N VAL A 51 3.91 -10.86 5.59
CA VAL A 51 4.74 -10.26 4.54
C VAL A 51 5.88 -9.47 5.19
N THR A 52 7.10 -9.67 4.70
CA THR A 52 8.27 -8.87 5.11
C THR A 52 8.44 -7.67 4.19
N ALA A 53 9.27 -6.70 4.60
CA ALA A 53 9.60 -5.57 3.74
C ALA A 53 10.27 -6.03 2.43
N GLU A 54 11.18 -6.99 2.51
CA GLU A 54 11.89 -7.54 1.33
C GLU A 54 10.92 -8.18 0.33
N GLU A 55 9.96 -8.98 0.82
CA GLU A 55 8.97 -9.62 -0.03
C GLU A 55 8.06 -8.61 -0.72
N LEU A 56 7.60 -7.58 0.01
CA LEU A 56 6.78 -6.54 -0.56
C LEU A 56 7.57 -5.69 -1.57
N HIS A 57 8.82 -5.34 -1.26
CA HIS A 57 9.69 -4.56 -2.13
C HIS A 57 9.96 -5.30 -3.45
N GLY A 58 10.36 -6.57 -3.36
CA GLY A 58 10.57 -7.42 -4.53
C GLY A 58 9.32 -7.58 -5.38
N PHE A 59 8.16 -7.80 -4.74
CA PHE A 59 6.87 -7.87 -5.43
C PHE A 59 6.52 -6.57 -6.14
N MET A 60 6.70 -5.42 -5.48
CA MET A 60 6.42 -4.12 -6.07
C MET A 60 7.34 -3.85 -7.27
N GLY A 61 8.64 -4.14 -7.14
CA GLY A 61 9.59 -4.00 -8.24
C GLY A 61 9.25 -4.88 -9.44
N GLN A 62 8.88 -6.14 -9.21
CA GLN A 62 8.51 -7.08 -10.29
C GLN A 62 7.23 -6.68 -11.04
N ASN A 63 6.28 -6.04 -10.35
CA ASN A 63 4.98 -5.66 -10.92
C ASN A 63 4.90 -4.17 -11.32
N GLY A 64 5.99 -3.43 -11.08
CA GLY A 64 6.14 -2.02 -11.40
C GLY A 64 5.28 -1.11 -10.52
N TYR A 65 5.03 -1.46 -9.27
CA TYR A 65 4.33 -0.61 -8.32
C TYR A 65 5.26 0.48 -7.76
N ASP A 66 4.81 1.73 -7.81
CA ASP A 66 5.56 2.89 -7.32
C ASP A 66 5.38 3.10 -5.82
N TYR A 67 4.16 2.84 -5.33
CA TYR A 67 3.78 3.07 -3.94
C TYR A 67 3.01 1.88 -3.35
N ALA A 68 3.09 1.70 -2.04
CA ALA A 68 2.19 0.86 -1.26
C ALA A 68 1.45 1.71 -0.23
N VAL A 69 0.14 1.51 -0.08
CA VAL A 69 -0.66 2.18 0.95
C VAL A 69 -1.03 1.20 2.06
N VAL A 70 -0.83 1.62 3.31
CA VAL A 70 -1.21 0.86 4.51
C VAL A 70 -1.82 1.81 5.53
N GLY A 71 -2.99 1.46 6.08
CA GLY A 71 -3.64 2.31 7.08
C GLY A 71 -4.94 1.75 7.64
N GLY A 72 -5.92 2.63 7.81
CA GLY A 72 -7.21 2.33 8.45
C GLY A 72 -8.03 1.25 7.74
N ILE A 73 -7.92 1.13 6.41
CA ILE A 73 -8.60 0.07 5.66
C ILE A 73 -8.02 -1.29 6.03
N GLU A 74 -6.69 -1.42 6.00
CA GLU A 74 -6.01 -2.65 6.40
C GLU A 74 -6.24 -2.97 7.88
N ALA A 75 -6.26 -1.96 8.76
CA ALA A 75 -6.52 -2.16 10.18
C ALA A 75 -7.92 -2.73 10.45
N ARG A 76 -8.93 -2.33 9.65
CA ARG A 76 -10.28 -2.90 9.72
C ARG A 76 -10.38 -4.30 9.12
N GLY A 77 -9.63 -4.59 8.05
CA GLY A 77 -9.68 -5.87 7.35
C GLY A 77 -8.83 -6.99 7.98
N PHE A 78 -7.64 -6.64 8.46
CA PHE A 78 -6.61 -7.58 8.94
C PHE A 78 -6.29 -7.42 10.43
N GLY A 79 -6.80 -6.37 11.07
CA GLY A 79 -6.60 -6.08 12.48
C GLY A 79 -5.41 -5.14 12.75
N VAL A 80 -5.60 -4.26 13.73
CA VAL A 80 -4.64 -3.20 14.10
C VAL A 80 -3.22 -3.74 14.36
N ASN A 81 -3.09 -4.87 15.06
CA ASN A 81 -1.77 -5.43 15.39
C ASN A 81 -0.98 -5.86 14.14
N ALA A 82 -1.65 -6.50 13.17
CA ALA A 82 -1.00 -6.94 11.93
C ALA A 82 -0.59 -5.73 11.08
N THR A 83 -1.47 -4.73 10.99
CA THR A 83 -1.20 -3.49 10.26
C THR A 83 -0.05 -2.70 10.88
N MET A 84 -0.04 -2.52 12.21
CA MET A 84 1.05 -1.83 12.90
C MET A 84 2.38 -2.54 12.73
N ARG A 85 2.39 -3.88 12.81
CA ARG A 85 3.62 -4.65 12.59
C ARG A 85 4.14 -4.44 11.17
N LEU A 86 3.27 -4.46 10.16
CA LEU A 86 3.68 -4.18 8.78
C LEU A 86 4.21 -2.74 8.63
N VAL A 87 3.52 -1.75 9.18
CA VAL A 87 3.98 -0.34 9.13
C VAL A 87 5.38 -0.20 9.74
N GLN A 88 5.62 -0.82 10.90
CA GLN A 88 6.93 -0.81 11.56
C GLN A 88 8.01 -1.52 10.74
N GLU A 89 7.68 -2.69 10.18
CA GLU A 89 8.55 -3.45 9.27
C GLU A 89 8.97 -2.58 8.07
N LEU A 90 8.02 -1.97 7.36
CA LEU A 90 8.30 -1.14 6.19
C LEU A 90 9.15 0.09 6.58
N ALA A 91 8.78 0.80 7.65
CA ALA A 91 9.46 2.02 8.08
C ALA A 91 10.90 1.75 8.58
N SER A 92 11.16 0.60 9.19
CA SER A 92 12.48 0.26 9.75
C SER A 92 13.41 -0.45 8.76
N SER A 93 12.87 -1.00 7.67
CA SER A 93 13.62 -1.82 6.70
C SER A 93 14.73 -1.08 5.93
N GLY A 94 14.61 0.24 5.78
CA GLY A 94 15.44 1.02 4.85
C GLY A 94 15.13 0.78 3.35
N MET A 95 14.20 -0.13 3.03
CA MET A 95 13.76 -0.42 1.65
C MET A 95 12.61 0.49 1.20
N PHE A 96 11.98 1.18 2.14
CA PHE A 96 10.86 2.08 1.88
C PHE A 96 11.12 3.45 2.49
N SER A 97 10.58 4.47 1.82
CA SER A 97 10.49 5.82 2.34
C SER A 97 9.03 6.25 2.43
N ILE A 98 8.68 7.06 3.42
CA ILE A 98 7.34 7.63 3.53
C ILE A 98 7.21 8.75 2.49
N ALA A 99 6.32 8.59 1.53
CA ALA A 99 6.02 9.61 0.52
C ALA A 99 4.94 10.58 1.01
N TYR A 100 3.97 10.07 1.76
CA TYR A 100 2.90 10.84 2.38
C TYR A 100 2.32 10.06 3.56
N GLU A 101 1.92 10.77 4.60
CA GLU A 101 1.19 10.18 5.72
C GLU A 101 0.16 11.15 6.29
N ASN A 102 -0.90 10.59 6.84
CA ASN A 102 -1.77 11.27 7.78
C ASN A 102 -2.36 10.27 8.78
N GLU A 103 -3.29 10.73 9.62
CA GLU A 103 -3.93 9.90 10.66
C GLU A 103 -4.66 8.65 10.13
N ALA A 104 -4.96 8.58 8.83
CA ALA A 104 -5.71 7.46 8.24
C ALA A 104 -4.86 6.50 7.41
N ALA A 105 -3.80 6.95 6.74
CA ALA A 105 -2.96 6.06 5.94
C ALA A 105 -1.55 6.61 5.72
N ILE A 106 -0.63 5.69 5.45
CA ILE A 106 0.75 5.95 5.07
C ILE A 106 0.97 5.38 3.67
N PHE A 107 1.55 6.20 2.79
CA PHE A 107 1.99 5.83 1.46
C PHE A 107 3.50 5.67 1.48
N PHE A 108 3.96 4.44 1.31
CA PHE A 108 5.37 4.08 1.21
C PHE A 108 5.78 4.05 -0.26
N ARG A 109 6.91 4.67 -0.58
CA ARG A 109 7.60 4.53 -1.86
C ARG A 109 8.70 3.49 -1.72
N ALA A 110 8.74 2.53 -2.64
CA ALA A 110 9.86 1.59 -2.73
C ALA A 110 11.14 2.33 -3.14
N GLY A 111 12.21 2.13 -2.38
CA GLY A 111 13.54 2.68 -2.63
C GLY A 111 14.33 1.95 -3.70
#